data_AF-A0A653G2X8-F1
#
_entry.id   AF-A0A653G2X8-F1
#
_cell.length_a   1.000
_cell.length_b   1.000
_cell.length_c   1.000
_cell.angle_alpha   90.00
_cell.angle_beta   90.00
_cell.angle_gamma   90.00
#
_symmetry.space_group_name_H-M   'P 1'
#
loop_
_entity.id
_entity.type
_entity.pdbx_description
1 polymer ?
#
loop_
_entity_poly.entity_id
_entity_poly.type
_entity_poly.pdbx_seq_one_letter_code
_entity_poly.pdbx_strand_id
1 'polypeptide(L)'
;MKKEIVKIAVTFLIIVGVVVWGLNYIFFGAPKSKATGETINLSFTPATATVAANADFTVTILAKPSLNTVLRGYKTKVSFDKAKLNFKSIRYKVGVVSAGLGNTTAEAATVNTNGFIDIVGEDATATGYTLGTANGAELASLTFTALSTTGTTVTMTDSSFYSINSDGSLFDIWVIAAQNLDVNGGGSIGSCTSFSDDFSGTTLNADKWITWSNNNTNSVGIAGGQATLYITQGTVSNGQTIYSKTPVTGDFTVEVTLKNHSTLDNKLTSNFGLRLASVDWTQYISVFKPYNKAPGELGVAWKEGTTDKSEGVNEGIDHNTPVKVKIERIGSTFKTYYDKLDGSGYKLSKQLDNYYTGPMNYDIALDNWEPDFPQASAKFDDFKLTCAAVSTPTPIPTGRGTGNVKLNMKLKFQGITGKPAGSNSMTVSVKQKKPSDTTIIESKGIFTADDNGIWTGTVGFDMNPVPTEGTFVIYVKGPRHIQKKICDVAPTETSPGIYRCGDGKISFKAGNNELDFSKILLLSGDIYGPDKKQDGLVNSVDISFIRNNLNKTEADILAVCDINLDGKCDTQDYSLVINALLIKTDEQ
;
A
#
# COMPACT_ATOMS: atom_id res chain seq x y z
N MET A 1 1.85 -65.64 11.51
CA MET A 1 1.10 -64.94 12.58
C MET A 1 1.72 -63.61 13.01
N LYS A 2 2.99 -63.53 13.45
CA LYS A 2 3.58 -62.26 13.97
C LYS A 2 3.49 -61.06 13.02
N LYS A 3 3.69 -61.25 11.70
CA LYS A 3 3.60 -60.17 10.70
C LYS A 3 2.17 -59.64 10.48
N GLU A 4 1.16 -60.49 10.63
CA GLU A 4 -0.24 -60.10 10.43
C GLU A 4 -0.77 -59.32 11.65
N ILE A 5 -0.30 -59.65 12.87
CA ILE A 5 -0.64 -58.90 14.09
C ILE A 5 -0.11 -57.46 14.02
N VAL A 6 1.08 -57.24 13.47
CA VAL A 6 1.64 -55.89 13.32
C VAL A 6 0.82 -55.05 12.33
N LYS A 7 0.38 -55.62 11.21
CA LYS A 7 -0.47 -54.91 10.24
C LYS A 7 -1.83 -54.51 10.83
N ILE A 8 -2.44 -55.41 11.60
CA ILE A 8 -3.71 -55.15 12.28
C ILE A 8 -3.54 -54.03 13.32
N ALA A 9 -2.46 -54.04 14.10
CA ALA A 9 -2.18 -53.01 15.10
C ALA A 9 -1.95 -51.62 14.47
N VAL A 10 -1.21 -51.52 13.37
CA VAL A 10 -0.99 -50.25 12.65
C VAL A 10 -2.30 -49.72 12.07
N THR A 11 -3.11 -50.59 11.46
CA THR A 11 -4.41 -50.19 10.89
C THR A 11 -5.36 -49.67 11.97
N PHE A 12 -5.40 -50.34 13.13
CA PHE A 12 -6.20 -49.92 14.27
C PHE A 12 -5.79 -48.54 14.79
N LEU A 13 -4.48 -48.28 14.95
CA LEU A 13 -3.97 -46.99 15.42
C LEU A 13 -4.30 -45.83 14.46
N ILE A 14 -4.24 -46.07 13.14
CA ILE A 14 -4.63 -45.06 12.14
C ILE A 14 -6.12 -44.74 12.27
N ILE A 15 -6.98 -45.76 12.39
CA ILE A 15 -8.43 -45.56 12.52
C ILE A 15 -8.75 -44.78 13.80
N VAL A 16 -8.15 -45.16 14.94
CA VAL A 16 -8.33 -44.44 16.20
C VAL A 16 -7.85 -43.00 16.08
N GLY A 17 -6.71 -42.75 15.43
CA GLY A 17 -6.20 -41.40 15.19
C GLY A 17 -7.17 -40.53 14.38
N VAL A 18 -7.74 -41.08 13.30
CA VAL A 18 -8.72 -40.36 12.46
C VAL A 18 -10.02 -40.10 13.22
N VAL A 19 -10.50 -41.06 14.01
CA VAL A 19 -11.72 -40.91 14.82
C VAL A 19 -11.50 -39.87 15.92
N VAL A 20 -10.38 -39.90 16.64
CA VAL A 20 -10.06 -38.90 17.67
C VAL A 20 -9.91 -37.50 17.05
N TRP A 21 -9.27 -37.38 15.88
CA TRP A 21 -9.17 -36.11 15.16
C TRP A 21 -10.54 -35.59 14.70
N GLY A 22 -11.39 -36.45 14.16
CA GLY A 22 -12.76 -36.09 13.75
C GLY A 22 -13.66 -35.73 14.94
N LEU A 23 -13.58 -36.46 16.04
CA LEU A 23 -14.28 -36.11 17.29
C LEU A 23 -13.75 -34.80 17.87
N ASN A 24 -12.44 -34.53 17.79
CA ASN A 24 -11.89 -33.26 18.23
C ASN A 24 -12.47 -32.09 17.42
N TYR A 25 -12.54 -32.25 16.09
CA TYR A 25 -13.15 -31.26 15.19
C TYR A 25 -14.65 -31.04 15.44
N ILE A 26 -15.40 -32.11 15.75
CA ILE A 26 -16.85 -32.04 16.03
C ILE A 26 -17.14 -31.45 17.41
N PHE A 27 -16.42 -31.88 18.45
CA PHE A 27 -16.74 -31.53 19.84
C PHE A 27 -16.00 -30.29 20.36
N PHE A 28 -14.81 -29.97 19.85
CA PHE A 28 -14.06 -28.79 20.26
C PHE A 28 -14.15 -27.64 19.25
N GLY A 29 -14.94 -27.84 18.18
CA GLY A 29 -15.16 -26.87 17.12
C GLY A 29 -13.94 -26.70 16.24
N ALA A 30 -14.14 -26.72 14.92
CA ALA A 30 -13.16 -26.13 14.02
C ALA A 30 -12.83 -24.72 14.53
N PRO A 31 -11.55 -24.31 14.65
CA PRO A 31 -11.24 -22.91 14.86
C PRO A 31 -11.93 -22.16 13.72
N LYS A 32 -13.01 -21.43 14.04
CA LYS A 32 -13.80 -20.70 13.06
C LYS A 32 -12.79 -19.87 12.29
N SER A 33 -12.59 -20.17 11.01
CA SER A 33 -11.60 -19.45 10.21
C SER A 33 -12.01 -17.98 10.28
N LYS A 34 -11.15 -17.12 10.84
CA LYS A 34 -11.36 -15.68 10.74
C LYS A 34 -11.54 -15.39 9.26
N ALA A 35 -12.71 -14.91 8.85
CA ALA A 35 -12.97 -14.53 7.48
C ALA A 35 -11.91 -13.51 7.09
N THR A 36 -10.92 -13.98 6.34
CA THR A 36 -9.69 -13.25 6.10
C THR A 36 -10.04 -12.21 5.02
N GLY A 37 -10.17 -10.94 5.40
CA GLY A 37 -10.43 -9.87 4.44
C GLY A 37 -11.44 -8.80 4.86
N GLU A 38 -12.21 -9.00 5.93
CA GLU A 38 -13.07 -7.92 6.43
C GLU A 38 -12.27 -6.87 7.20
N THR A 39 -12.25 -5.65 6.68
CA THR A 39 -11.60 -4.49 7.31
C THR A 39 -12.61 -3.43 7.74
N ILE A 40 -12.26 -2.67 8.78
CA ILE A 40 -12.89 -1.38 9.11
C ILE A 40 -11.81 -0.31 9.04
N ASN A 41 -12.00 0.66 8.16
CA ASN A 41 -11.12 1.81 8.04
C ASN A 41 -11.58 2.92 9.00
N LEU A 42 -10.70 3.34 9.89
CA LEU A 42 -10.87 4.48 10.77
C LEU A 42 -10.18 5.71 10.18
N SER A 43 -10.87 6.85 10.16
CA SER A 43 -10.31 8.12 9.67
C SER A 43 -10.86 9.31 10.46
N PHE A 44 -10.17 10.45 10.35
CA PHE A 44 -10.66 11.72 10.88
C PHE A 44 -11.28 12.57 9.75
N THR A 45 -12.33 13.33 10.07
CA THR A 45 -12.90 14.35 9.19
C THR A 45 -13.04 15.67 9.95
N PRO A 46 -12.34 16.74 9.52
CA PRO A 46 -11.34 16.74 8.44
C PRO A 46 -10.09 15.90 8.80
N ALA A 47 -9.36 15.41 7.79
CA ALA A 47 -8.11 14.65 7.98
C ALA A 47 -6.90 15.54 8.32
N THR A 48 -7.03 16.84 8.06
CA THR A 48 -6.07 17.87 8.46
C THR A 48 -6.80 19.07 9.05
N ALA A 49 -6.15 19.79 9.97
CA ALA A 49 -6.68 21.03 10.54
C ALA A 49 -5.58 22.09 10.58
N THR A 50 -5.87 23.33 10.21
CA THR A 50 -4.99 24.48 10.46
C THR A 50 -5.73 25.45 11.37
N VAL A 51 -5.15 25.68 12.54
CA VAL A 51 -5.81 26.25 13.71
C VAL A 51 -4.85 27.21 14.41
N ALA A 52 -5.26 28.45 14.64
CA ALA A 52 -4.46 29.40 15.39
C ALA A 52 -4.22 28.92 16.84
N ALA A 53 -3.13 29.37 17.47
CA ALA A 53 -2.94 29.11 18.89
C ALA A 53 -4.11 29.65 19.72
N ASN A 54 -4.54 28.87 20.70
CA ASN A 54 -5.72 29.04 21.55
C ASN A 54 -7.07 29.00 20.82
N ALA A 55 -7.13 28.57 19.56
CA ALA A 55 -8.40 28.34 18.86
C ALA A 55 -8.86 26.89 18.98
N ASP A 56 -10.18 26.71 19.03
CA ASP A 56 -10.81 25.40 19.03
C ASP A 56 -10.96 24.86 17.60
N PHE A 57 -10.93 23.53 17.49
CA PHE A 57 -11.30 22.81 16.28
C PHE A 57 -11.96 21.49 16.63
N THR A 58 -12.85 21.03 15.74
CA THR A 58 -13.58 19.78 15.91
C THR A 58 -13.23 18.82 14.78
N VAL A 59 -12.99 17.57 15.14
CA VAL A 59 -12.78 16.46 14.21
C VAL A 59 -13.76 15.34 14.51
N THR A 60 -14.16 14.60 13.48
CA THR A 60 -15.07 13.47 13.62
C THR A 60 -14.37 12.19 13.22
N ILE A 61 -14.50 11.15 14.03
CA ILE A 61 -14.00 9.81 13.74
C ILE A 61 -15.02 9.11 12.86
N LEU A 62 -14.59 8.71 11.67
CA LEU A 62 -15.37 7.92 10.72
C LEU A 62 -14.91 6.47 10.74
N ALA A 63 -15.85 5.54 10.83
CA ALA A 63 -15.62 4.11 10.62
C ALA A 63 -16.29 3.67 9.32
N LYS A 64 -15.53 3.11 8.38
CA LYS A 64 -16.03 2.62 7.10
C LYS A 64 -15.67 1.13 6.93
N PRO A 65 -16.66 0.23 6.93
CA PRO A 65 -16.40 -1.19 6.78
C PRO A 65 -16.25 -1.54 5.30
N SER A 66 -15.50 -2.61 5.02
CA SER A 66 -15.34 -3.22 3.69
C SER A 66 -16.62 -3.90 3.19
N LEU A 67 -17.50 -4.34 4.10
CA LEU A 67 -18.82 -4.93 3.83
C LEU A 67 -19.86 -4.32 4.78
N ASN A 68 -21.13 -4.33 4.39
CA ASN A 68 -22.19 -3.84 5.29
C ASN A 68 -22.23 -4.75 6.52
N THR A 69 -22.16 -4.17 7.71
CA THR A 69 -22.11 -4.92 8.97
C THR A 69 -23.00 -4.29 10.03
N VAL A 70 -23.34 -5.06 11.06
CA VAL A 70 -24.10 -4.57 12.22
C VAL A 70 -23.12 -4.34 13.37
N LEU A 71 -22.96 -3.10 13.79
CA LEU A 71 -22.10 -2.70 14.90
C LEU A 71 -22.87 -2.74 16.21
N ARG A 72 -22.29 -3.37 17.23
CA ARG A 72 -22.83 -3.44 18.60
C ARG A 72 -22.10 -2.55 19.56
N GLY A 73 -20.80 -2.45 19.40
CA GLY A 73 -19.97 -1.54 20.15
C GLY A 73 -18.62 -1.36 19.48
N TYR A 74 -17.91 -0.33 19.89
CA TYR A 74 -16.58 -0.03 19.39
C TYR A 74 -15.73 0.52 20.52
N LYS A 75 -14.43 0.28 20.41
CA LYS A 75 -13.39 0.84 21.25
C LYS A 75 -12.32 1.40 20.35
N THR A 76 -11.87 2.62 20.62
CA THR A 76 -10.66 3.19 20.00
C THR A 76 -9.99 4.13 21.00
N LYS A 77 -8.66 4.14 21.01
CA LYS A 77 -7.88 5.08 21.81
C LYS A 77 -7.35 6.17 20.89
N VAL A 78 -7.61 7.42 21.24
CA VAL A 78 -7.09 8.57 20.50
C VAL A 78 -6.02 9.27 21.32
N SER A 79 -4.78 9.23 20.84
CA SER A 79 -3.62 9.88 21.49
C SER A 79 -3.26 11.19 20.82
N PHE A 80 -2.81 12.16 21.62
CA PHE A 80 -2.42 13.49 21.16
C PHE A 80 -1.28 14.08 22.01
N ASP A 81 -0.52 15.02 21.44
CA ASP A 81 0.51 15.75 22.17
C ASP A 81 -0.13 16.79 23.11
N LYS A 82 -0.18 16.49 24.41
CA LYS A 82 -0.76 17.37 25.44
C LYS A 82 -0.02 18.69 25.64
N ALA A 83 1.20 18.85 25.13
CA ALA A 83 1.89 20.14 25.14
C ALA A 83 1.39 21.06 24.01
N LYS A 84 0.74 20.50 22.98
CA LYS A 84 0.30 21.22 21.78
C LYS A 84 -1.20 21.24 21.59
N LEU A 85 -1.93 20.28 22.15
CA LEU A 85 -3.38 20.19 22.11
C LEU A 85 -3.95 20.01 23.50
N ASN A 86 -5.11 20.61 23.72
CA ASN A 86 -5.92 20.42 24.91
C ASN A 86 -7.29 19.90 24.48
N PHE A 87 -7.60 18.65 24.81
CA PHE A 87 -8.93 18.09 24.63
C PHE A 87 -9.97 18.90 25.41
N LYS A 88 -11.10 19.20 24.75
CA LYS A 88 -12.16 20.04 25.30
C LYS A 88 -13.46 19.29 25.48
N SER A 89 -13.91 18.54 24.48
CA SER A 89 -15.17 17.79 24.56
C SER A 89 -15.25 16.63 23.58
N ILE A 90 -16.09 15.66 23.92
CA ILE A 90 -16.47 14.53 23.07
C ILE A 90 -17.99 14.47 22.93
N ARG A 91 -18.46 14.12 21.73
CA ARG A 91 -19.85 13.76 21.46
C ARG A 91 -19.89 12.43 20.72
N TYR A 92 -20.42 11.40 21.37
CA TYR A 92 -20.73 10.12 20.73
C TYR A 92 -21.86 10.32 19.72
N LYS A 93 -21.67 9.79 18.52
CA LYS A 93 -22.58 9.92 17.37
C LYS A 93 -23.27 8.59 17.04
N VAL A 94 -22.58 7.47 17.23
CA VAL A 94 -23.17 6.13 17.21
C VAL A 94 -23.21 5.59 18.63
N GLY A 95 -24.40 5.22 19.09
CA GLY A 95 -24.62 4.64 20.41
C GLY A 95 -24.52 5.64 21.57
N VAL A 96 -24.38 5.09 22.77
CA VAL A 96 -24.08 5.81 24.01
C VAL A 96 -22.69 5.43 24.50
N VAL A 97 -22.09 6.24 25.39
CA VAL A 97 -20.83 5.88 26.04
C VAL A 97 -21.02 4.63 26.89
N SER A 98 -20.10 3.67 26.78
CA SER A 98 -20.13 2.47 27.62
C SER A 98 -19.69 2.83 29.04
N ALA A 99 -20.57 2.57 30.02
CA ALA A 99 -20.41 3.03 31.39
C ALA A 99 -19.13 2.50 32.03
N GLY A 100 -18.26 3.42 32.48
CA GLY A 100 -17.00 3.08 33.16
C GLY A 100 -15.85 2.66 32.24
N LEU A 101 -16.07 2.60 30.91
CA LEU A 101 -15.04 2.22 29.94
C LEU A 101 -14.67 3.36 28.99
N GLY A 102 -15.65 4.15 28.54
CA GLY A 102 -15.43 5.28 27.65
C GLY A 102 -15.35 6.59 28.41
N ASN A 103 -14.45 7.48 28.01
CA ASN A 103 -14.38 8.83 28.55
C ASN A 103 -15.50 9.72 28.00
N THR A 104 -15.87 10.70 28.81
CA THR A 104 -16.85 11.75 28.53
C THR A 104 -16.20 13.13 28.65
N THR A 105 -16.96 14.17 28.31
CA THR A 105 -16.50 15.56 28.46
C THR A 105 -16.18 15.93 29.92
N ALA A 106 -16.81 15.27 30.90
CA ALA A 106 -16.53 15.53 32.32
C ALA A 106 -15.10 15.10 32.74
N GLU A 107 -14.47 14.19 31.99
CA GLU A 107 -13.13 13.68 32.27
C GLU A 107 -12.03 14.43 31.49
N ALA A 108 -12.34 15.58 30.89
CA ALA A 108 -11.39 16.32 30.05
C ALA A 108 -10.06 16.62 30.77
N ALA A 109 -10.08 16.95 32.07
CA ALA A 109 -8.86 17.18 32.84
C ALA A 109 -7.96 15.93 32.92
N THR A 110 -8.55 14.76 33.14
CA THR A 110 -7.84 13.47 33.16
C THR A 110 -7.29 13.12 31.77
N VAL A 111 -8.11 13.29 30.73
CA VAL A 111 -7.72 13.08 29.32
C VAL A 111 -6.51 13.95 28.96
N ASN A 112 -6.52 15.23 29.33
CA ASN A 112 -5.41 16.15 29.08
C ASN A 112 -4.16 15.82 29.88
N THR A 113 -4.32 15.34 31.11
CA THR A 113 -3.19 14.86 31.93
C THR A 113 -2.52 13.66 31.27
N ASN A 114 -3.31 12.75 30.71
CA ASN A 114 -2.86 11.50 30.10
C ASN A 114 -2.34 11.68 28.66
N GLY A 115 -2.85 12.65 27.91
CA GLY A 115 -2.56 12.82 26.47
C GLY A 115 -3.25 11.80 25.58
N PHE A 116 -4.34 11.18 26.07
CA PHE A 116 -5.18 10.31 25.26
C PHE A 116 -6.61 10.26 25.81
N ILE A 117 -7.55 9.88 24.95
CA ILE A 117 -8.94 9.62 25.28
C ILE A 117 -9.33 8.20 24.83
N ASP A 118 -9.93 7.43 25.73
CA ASP A 118 -10.55 6.15 25.42
C ASP A 118 -12.00 6.38 24.98
N ILE A 119 -12.31 6.01 23.75
CA ILE A 119 -13.64 6.17 23.15
C ILE A 119 -14.26 4.79 23.07
N VAL A 120 -15.24 4.52 23.95
CA VAL A 120 -15.95 3.26 24.00
C VAL A 120 -17.44 3.54 23.89
N GLY A 121 -18.03 3.18 22.74
CA GLY A 121 -19.44 3.39 22.46
C GLY A 121 -20.17 2.07 22.25
N GLU A 122 -21.43 2.01 22.67
CA GLU A 122 -22.31 0.86 22.52
C GLU A 122 -23.67 1.27 21.98
N ASP A 123 -24.22 0.50 21.03
CA ASP A 123 -25.60 0.70 20.60
C ASP A 123 -26.54 0.03 21.60
N ALA A 124 -27.40 0.84 22.23
CA ALA A 124 -28.37 0.40 23.22
C ALA A 124 -29.53 -0.42 22.61
N THR A 125 -29.72 -0.40 21.29
CA THR A 125 -30.76 -1.19 20.62
C THR A 125 -30.40 -2.67 20.59
N ALA A 126 -31.38 -3.58 20.64
CA ALA A 126 -31.13 -5.02 20.52
C ALA A 126 -30.67 -5.46 19.11
N THR A 127 -30.87 -4.61 18.11
CA THR A 127 -30.51 -4.88 16.71
C THR A 127 -29.14 -4.36 16.32
N GLY A 128 -28.56 -3.42 17.07
CA GLY A 128 -27.29 -2.78 16.71
C GLY A 128 -27.43 -1.75 15.58
N TYR A 129 -26.31 -1.12 15.26
CA TYR A 129 -26.21 -0.04 14.28
C TYR A 129 -25.73 -0.58 12.94
N THR A 130 -26.49 -0.39 11.86
CA THR A 130 -26.03 -0.85 10.54
C THR A 130 -24.97 0.10 9.98
N LEU A 131 -23.74 -0.39 9.87
CA LEU A 131 -22.61 0.31 9.30
C LEU A 131 -22.50 0.00 7.80
N GLY A 132 -22.81 1.00 6.97
CA GLY A 132 -22.84 0.85 5.51
C GLY A 132 -21.50 1.12 4.83
N THR A 133 -21.20 0.35 3.78
CA THR A 133 -19.99 0.49 2.95
C THR A 133 -19.89 1.80 2.18
N ALA A 134 -21.02 2.43 1.83
CA ALA A 134 -21.00 3.67 1.04
C ALA A 134 -20.50 4.87 1.87
N ASN A 135 -21.09 5.05 3.06
CA ASN A 135 -20.95 6.27 3.85
C ASN A 135 -20.21 6.07 5.18
N GLY A 136 -19.97 4.81 5.61
CA GLY A 136 -19.49 4.52 6.95
C GLY A 136 -20.45 5.02 8.04
N ALA A 137 -19.92 5.32 9.22
CA ALA A 137 -20.60 6.13 10.23
C ALA A 137 -19.64 7.02 11.01
N GLU A 138 -20.16 8.16 11.46
CA GLU A 138 -19.51 9.00 12.45
C GLU A 138 -19.62 8.32 13.81
N LEU A 139 -18.51 7.89 14.39
CA LEU A 139 -18.51 7.26 15.72
C LEU A 139 -18.61 8.31 16.82
N ALA A 140 -17.72 9.30 16.78
CA ALA A 140 -17.64 10.37 17.76
C ALA A 140 -17.05 11.65 17.13
N SER A 141 -17.46 12.80 17.64
CA SER A 141 -16.83 14.09 17.37
C SER A 141 -16.01 14.54 18.58
N LEU A 142 -14.75 14.91 18.35
CA LEU A 142 -13.81 15.40 19.35
C LEU A 142 -13.51 16.87 19.10
N THR A 143 -13.54 17.69 20.14
CA THR A 143 -13.10 19.08 20.07
C THR A 143 -11.83 19.26 20.88
N PHE A 144 -10.84 19.89 20.27
CA PHE A 144 -9.57 20.25 20.89
C PHE A 144 -9.36 21.76 20.81
N THR A 145 -8.58 22.30 21.72
CA THR A 145 -7.99 23.64 21.64
C THR A 145 -6.53 23.49 21.26
N ALA A 146 -6.09 24.14 20.19
CA ALA A 146 -4.67 24.17 19.83
C ALA A 146 -3.91 25.06 20.82
N LEU A 147 -2.90 24.56 21.52
CA LEU A 147 -2.07 25.35 22.44
C LEU A 147 -0.89 26.05 21.74
N SER A 148 -0.54 25.60 20.54
CA SER A 148 0.53 26.19 19.74
C SER A 148 0.22 26.11 18.24
N THR A 149 0.88 26.95 17.44
CA THR A 149 0.89 26.84 15.97
C THR A 149 1.90 25.82 15.46
N THR A 150 2.72 25.24 16.34
CA THR A 150 3.61 24.13 15.98
C THR A 150 2.76 22.93 15.63
N GLY A 151 3.07 22.28 14.52
CA GLY A 151 2.33 21.11 14.10
C GLY A 151 2.28 20.03 15.18
N THR A 152 1.21 19.24 15.16
CA THR A 152 1.01 18.02 15.96
C THR A 152 0.17 16.99 15.21
N THR A 153 0.28 15.72 15.58
CA THR A 153 -0.48 14.62 14.98
C THR A 153 -1.31 13.93 16.07
N VAL A 154 -2.55 13.61 15.73
CA VAL A 154 -3.49 12.86 16.57
C VAL A 154 -3.65 11.47 15.95
N THR A 155 -3.46 10.42 16.75
CA THR A 155 -3.39 9.03 16.28
C THR A 155 -4.46 8.17 16.92
N MET A 156 -5.02 7.22 16.16
CA MET A 156 -5.92 6.18 16.68
C MET A 156 -5.16 4.86 16.86
N THR A 157 -5.24 4.27 18.04
CA THR A 157 -4.64 2.97 18.39
C THR A 157 -5.66 2.10 19.14
N ASP A 158 -5.27 0.87 19.50
CA ASP A 158 -6.04 -0.06 20.33
C ASP A 158 -7.53 -0.16 19.94
N SER A 159 -7.78 -0.25 18.63
CA SER A 159 -9.13 -0.17 18.08
C SER A 159 -9.73 -1.56 17.88
N SER A 160 -10.94 -1.75 18.39
CA SER A 160 -11.74 -2.97 18.27
C SER A 160 -13.19 -2.61 17.95
N PHE A 161 -13.83 -3.44 17.14
CA PHE A 161 -15.25 -3.32 16.83
C PHE A 161 -15.91 -4.63 17.19
N TYR A 162 -17.16 -4.57 17.64
CA TYR A 162 -17.90 -5.73 18.11
C TYR A 162 -19.22 -5.85 17.35
N SER A 163 -19.57 -7.05 16.93
CA SER A 163 -20.93 -7.39 16.46
C SER A 163 -21.47 -8.61 17.20
N ILE A 164 -22.76 -8.88 17.02
CA ILE A 164 -23.46 -10.03 17.58
C ILE A 164 -23.65 -11.07 16.47
N ASN A 165 -23.21 -12.28 16.74
CA ASN A 165 -23.49 -13.44 15.90
C ASN A 165 -24.99 -13.79 15.96
N SER A 166 -25.44 -14.64 15.04
CA SER A 166 -26.81 -15.18 15.08
C SER A 166 -27.12 -15.95 16.38
N ASP A 167 -26.11 -16.40 17.12
CA ASP A 167 -26.23 -17.07 18.43
C ASP A 167 -26.24 -16.10 19.63
N GLY A 168 -26.17 -14.78 19.40
CA GLY A 168 -26.15 -13.77 20.45
C GLY A 168 -24.76 -13.46 21.03
N SER A 169 -23.71 -14.18 20.64
CA SER A 169 -22.35 -13.93 21.14
C SER A 169 -21.71 -12.69 20.50
N LEU A 170 -20.96 -11.93 21.30
CA LEU A 170 -20.13 -10.82 20.80
C LEU A 170 -18.86 -11.38 20.11
N PHE A 171 -18.51 -10.82 18.97
CA PHE A 171 -17.28 -11.18 18.24
C PHE A 171 -16.53 -9.94 17.73
N ASP A 172 -15.19 -10.03 17.72
CA ASP A 172 -14.24 -9.05 17.16
C ASP A 172 -13.44 -9.74 16.05
N ILE A 173 -13.65 -9.35 14.79
CA ILE A 173 -13.04 -10.03 13.62
C ILE A 173 -12.32 -9.06 12.67
N TRP A 174 -12.49 -7.74 12.82
CA TRP A 174 -12.03 -6.82 11.78
C TRP A 174 -10.57 -6.43 11.91
N VAL A 175 -9.87 -6.43 10.77
CA VAL A 175 -8.60 -5.75 10.65
C VAL A 175 -8.87 -4.24 10.60
N ILE A 176 -8.27 -3.49 11.52
CA ILE A 176 -8.48 -2.05 11.62
C ILE A 176 -7.32 -1.32 10.95
N ALA A 177 -7.64 -0.50 9.95
CA ALA A 177 -6.69 0.45 9.37
C ALA A 177 -7.05 1.85 9.84
N ALA A 178 -6.19 2.48 10.64
CA ALA A 178 -6.43 3.80 11.20
C ALA A 178 -5.58 4.87 10.50
N GLN A 179 -6.20 6.00 10.18
CA GLN A 179 -5.52 7.18 9.67
C GLN A 179 -5.27 8.20 10.78
N ASN A 180 -4.16 8.93 10.67
CA ASN A 180 -3.81 10.01 11.59
C ASN A 180 -4.47 11.33 11.16
N LEU A 181 -4.63 12.24 12.11
CA LEU A 181 -5.02 13.63 11.87
C LEU A 181 -3.82 14.55 12.07
N ASP A 182 -3.52 15.37 11.08
CA ASP A 182 -2.46 16.38 11.18
C ASP A 182 -3.05 17.76 11.50
N VAL A 183 -2.56 18.38 12.57
CA VAL A 183 -2.97 19.72 13.01
C VAL A 183 -1.79 20.67 12.84
N ASN A 184 -2.03 21.85 12.25
CA ASN A 184 -1.05 22.88 11.94
C ASN A 184 0.13 22.39 11.09
N GLY A 185 -0.20 21.65 10.03
CA GLY A 185 0.81 21.06 9.13
C GLY A 185 1.40 19.75 9.64
N GLY A 186 0.86 19.20 10.74
CA GLY A 186 1.37 17.97 11.35
C GLY A 186 2.64 18.25 12.14
N GLY A 187 2.74 17.64 13.31
CA GLY A 187 3.90 17.82 14.16
C GLY A 187 4.81 16.70 13.87
N SER A 188 5.84 17.00 13.07
CA SER A 188 6.97 16.13 12.77
C SER A 188 7.06 14.97 13.75
N ILE A 189 6.34 13.89 13.44
CA ILE A 189 6.81 12.57 13.80
C ILE A 189 7.96 12.40 12.80
N GLY A 190 9.11 13.00 13.08
CA GLY A 190 10.23 13.16 12.15
C GLY A 190 9.81 13.40 10.70
N SER A 191 9.40 14.62 10.32
CA SER A 191 9.21 14.94 8.90
C SER A 191 10.52 14.59 8.20
N CYS A 192 10.49 13.58 7.35
CA CYS A 192 11.68 13.09 6.69
C CYS A 192 12.34 14.28 5.99
N THR A 193 13.52 14.68 6.48
CA THR A 193 14.33 15.73 5.87
C THR A 193 15.53 15.06 5.24
N SER A 194 15.61 15.11 3.91
CA SER A 194 16.74 14.52 3.19
C SER A 194 18.05 15.15 3.66
N PHE A 195 19.07 14.33 3.90
CA PHE A 195 20.42 14.82 4.16
C PHE A 195 21.44 13.77 3.71
N SER A 196 22.66 14.24 3.53
CA SER A 196 23.83 13.40 3.27
C SER A 196 24.91 13.75 4.26
N ASP A 197 25.69 12.77 4.68
CA ASP A 197 26.89 12.94 5.48
C ASP A 197 28.01 12.13 4.81
N ASP A 198 29.04 12.83 4.35
CA ASP A 198 30.25 12.23 3.75
C ASP A 198 31.36 12.04 4.78
N PHE A 199 31.06 12.28 6.07
CA PHE A 199 31.99 12.18 7.19
C PHE A 199 33.30 12.97 6.98
N SER A 200 33.27 14.05 6.19
CA SER A 200 34.44 14.87 5.87
C SER A 200 34.96 15.72 7.03
N GLY A 201 34.18 15.85 8.11
CA GLY A 201 34.57 16.55 9.33
C GLY A 201 35.70 15.88 10.11
N THR A 202 36.08 16.48 11.24
CA THR A 202 37.00 15.88 12.22
C THR A 202 36.28 15.24 13.40
N THR A 203 34.97 15.48 13.52
CA THR A 203 34.08 14.94 14.54
C THR A 203 32.75 14.55 13.90
N LEU A 204 32.00 13.69 14.60
CA LEU A 204 30.70 13.24 14.15
C LEU A 204 29.70 14.41 14.25
N ASN A 205 28.87 14.60 13.23
CA ASN A 205 27.88 15.68 13.23
C ASN A 205 26.84 15.48 14.36
N ALA A 206 27.03 16.18 15.48
CA ALA A 206 26.20 16.05 16.69
C ALA A 206 24.75 16.55 16.54
N ASP A 207 24.45 17.26 15.45
CA ASP A 207 23.09 17.65 15.10
C ASP A 207 22.32 16.50 14.44
N LYS A 208 23.02 15.59 13.78
CA LYS A 208 22.44 14.46 13.04
C LYS A 208 22.55 13.15 13.80
N TRP A 209 23.63 12.97 14.56
CA TRP A 209 24.01 11.69 15.10
C TRP A 209 24.19 11.71 16.62
N ILE A 210 23.92 10.56 17.22
CA ILE A 210 24.32 10.22 18.58
C ILE A 210 25.07 8.88 18.54
N THR A 211 26.00 8.66 19.47
CA THR A 211 26.70 7.38 19.60
C THR A 211 26.14 6.60 20.77
N TRP A 212 26.02 5.29 20.63
CA TRP A 212 25.77 4.41 21.77
C TRP A 212 26.70 3.21 21.71
N SER A 213 27.09 2.77 22.90
CA SER A 213 27.96 1.63 23.12
C SER A 213 27.51 0.92 24.39
N ASN A 214 27.58 -0.41 24.41
CA ASN A 214 27.44 -1.19 25.62
C ASN A 214 28.79 -1.47 26.32
N ASN A 215 29.91 -0.95 25.80
CA ASN A 215 31.24 -1.00 26.41
C ASN A 215 31.99 0.34 26.27
N ASN A 216 32.50 0.87 27.39
CA ASN A 216 33.16 2.18 27.45
C ASN A 216 34.49 2.25 26.67
N THR A 217 35.04 1.11 26.25
CA THR A 217 36.27 1.06 25.44
C THR A 217 36.02 1.09 23.95
N ASN A 218 34.77 0.98 23.50
CA ASN A 218 34.41 1.17 22.10
C ASN A 218 34.49 2.66 21.72
N SER A 219 34.66 2.94 20.43
CA SER A 219 34.76 4.32 19.96
C SER A 219 34.28 4.51 18.53
N VAL A 220 34.00 5.76 18.20
CA VAL A 220 33.74 6.24 16.83
C VAL A 220 34.83 7.23 16.47
N GLY A 221 35.55 6.95 15.37
CA GLY A 221 36.52 7.88 14.79
C GLY A 221 35.99 8.47 13.49
N ILE A 222 36.24 9.77 13.28
CA ILE A 222 35.94 10.46 12.02
C ILE A 222 37.25 11.00 11.45
N ALA A 223 37.66 10.49 10.28
CA ALA A 223 38.89 10.91 9.63
C ALA A 223 38.86 10.61 8.13
N GLY A 224 39.31 11.56 7.32
CA GLY A 224 39.51 11.36 5.88
C GLY A 224 38.24 11.08 5.08
N GLY A 225 37.09 11.64 5.49
CA GLY A 225 35.80 11.37 4.84
C GLY A 225 35.23 10.00 5.20
N GLN A 226 35.49 9.50 6.42
CA GLN A 226 35.04 8.19 6.86
C GLN A 226 34.62 8.20 8.32
N ALA A 227 33.55 7.47 8.62
CA ALA A 227 33.22 7.04 9.97
C ALA A 227 33.78 5.64 10.22
N THR A 228 34.58 5.49 11.27
CA THR A 228 35.09 4.19 11.71
C THR A 228 34.52 3.83 13.08
N LEU A 229 33.83 2.70 13.15
CA LEU A 229 33.35 2.12 14.40
C LEU A 229 34.39 1.12 14.89
N TYR A 230 34.71 1.16 16.17
CA TYR A 230 35.66 0.25 16.81
C TYR A 230 34.98 -0.46 17.99
N ILE A 231 35.02 -1.78 18.00
CA ILE A 231 34.71 -2.59 19.18
C ILE A 231 35.99 -3.26 19.68
N THR A 232 36.25 -3.14 20.98
CA THR A 232 37.37 -3.86 21.61
C THR A 232 37.00 -5.32 21.84
N GLN A 233 38.01 -6.19 21.85
CA GLN A 233 37.87 -7.58 22.25
C GLN A 233 37.14 -7.70 23.60
N GLY A 234 36.23 -8.66 23.69
CA GLY A 234 35.43 -8.88 24.90
C GLY A 234 34.92 -10.31 25.01
N THR A 235 34.52 -10.69 26.23
CA THR A 235 33.96 -12.02 26.57
C THR A 235 32.43 -12.04 26.60
N VAL A 236 31.78 -10.92 26.31
CA VAL A 236 30.32 -10.74 26.29
C VAL A 236 29.92 -9.97 25.03
N SER A 237 28.65 -10.05 24.63
CA SER A 237 28.13 -9.31 23.46
C SER A 237 28.51 -7.83 23.53
N ASN A 238 29.09 -7.30 22.46
CA ASN A 238 29.61 -5.93 22.40
C ASN A 238 29.12 -5.24 21.13
N GLY A 239 28.73 -3.97 21.22
CA GLY A 239 28.18 -3.21 20.11
C GLY A 239 28.62 -1.75 20.17
N GLN A 240 28.92 -1.19 19.00
CA GLN A 240 29.12 0.23 18.80
C GLN A 240 28.21 0.68 17.66
N THR A 241 27.50 1.77 17.88
CA THR A 241 26.52 2.25 16.90
C THR A 241 26.52 3.76 16.80
N ILE A 242 26.29 4.25 15.58
CA ILE A 242 25.96 5.64 15.28
C ILE A 242 24.46 5.68 14.93
N TYR A 243 23.66 6.34 15.76
CA TYR A 243 22.22 6.45 15.63
C TYR A 243 21.78 7.81 15.12
N SER A 244 20.74 7.82 14.31
CA SER A 244 19.99 9.02 13.99
C SER A 244 19.45 9.68 15.25
N LYS A 245 19.70 10.98 15.42
CA LYS A 245 19.12 11.77 16.52
C LYS A 245 17.61 11.98 16.35
N THR A 246 17.14 11.97 15.09
CA THR A 246 15.73 12.19 14.75
C THR A 246 15.19 10.97 14.01
N PRO A 247 14.10 10.35 14.51
CA PRO A 247 13.40 9.30 13.78
C PRO A 247 12.93 9.81 12.42
N VAL A 248 12.71 8.91 11.48
CA VAL A 248 12.15 9.18 10.16
C VAL A 248 10.78 8.51 10.01
N THR A 249 9.84 9.18 9.35
CA THR A 249 8.54 8.64 8.94
C THR A 249 8.28 8.82 7.44
N GLY A 250 7.21 8.19 6.95
CA GLY A 250 6.78 8.28 5.56
C GLY A 250 7.60 7.41 4.62
N ASP A 251 7.62 7.81 3.35
CA ASP A 251 8.37 7.13 2.31
C ASP A 251 9.78 7.71 2.25
N PHE A 252 10.78 6.85 2.33
CA PHE A 252 12.17 7.27 2.36
C PHE A 252 13.11 6.16 1.87
N THR A 253 14.34 6.56 1.60
CA THR A 253 15.45 5.68 1.27
C THR A 253 16.64 6.07 2.13
N VAL A 254 17.26 5.08 2.77
CA VAL A 254 18.52 5.23 3.48
C VAL A 254 19.60 4.43 2.75
N GLU A 255 20.74 5.05 2.48
CA GLU A 255 21.90 4.45 1.83
C GLU A 255 23.14 4.65 2.72
N VAL A 256 24.03 3.65 2.76
CA VAL A 256 25.36 3.78 3.37
C VAL A 256 26.37 2.94 2.60
N THR A 257 27.58 3.46 2.44
CA THR A 257 28.69 2.74 1.77
C THR A 257 29.64 2.17 2.82
N LEU A 258 29.66 0.84 2.98
CA LEU A 258 30.65 0.12 3.78
C LEU A 258 31.90 -0.13 2.93
N LYS A 259 33.02 0.53 3.25
CA LYS A 259 34.25 0.42 2.45
C LYS A 259 35.10 -0.77 2.85
N ASN A 260 35.33 -0.94 4.14
CA ASN A 260 36.19 -1.98 4.67
C ASN A 260 35.81 -2.32 6.10
N HIS A 261 36.13 -3.54 6.53
CA HIS A 261 36.11 -3.95 7.92
C HIS A 261 37.35 -4.80 8.21
N SER A 262 37.77 -4.84 9.47
CA SER A 262 38.90 -5.66 9.89
C SER A 262 38.57 -6.37 11.18
N THR A 263 38.94 -7.65 11.28
CA THR A 263 39.01 -8.39 12.54
C THR A 263 40.46 -8.86 12.73
N LEU A 264 40.99 -8.79 13.95
CA LEU A 264 42.36 -9.25 14.23
C LEU A 264 42.52 -10.78 14.12
N ASP A 265 41.41 -11.50 14.19
CA ASP A 265 41.36 -12.95 14.07
C ASP A 265 40.28 -13.29 13.05
N ASN A 266 40.49 -14.33 12.25
CA ASN A 266 39.49 -14.82 11.30
C ASN A 266 38.32 -15.54 11.98
N LYS A 267 37.96 -15.12 13.20
CA LYS A 267 36.93 -15.69 14.08
C LYS A 267 35.84 -14.65 14.37
N LEU A 268 34.58 -15.05 14.50
CA LEU A 268 33.72 -15.50 13.40
C LEU A 268 32.33 -14.84 13.50
N THR A 269 32.18 -13.66 14.13
CA THR A 269 30.89 -13.33 14.78
C THR A 269 30.45 -11.86 14.72
N SER A 270 31.22 -10.99 14.07
CA SER A 270 30.84 -9.58 13.93
C SER A 270 29.89 -9.35 12.77
N ASN A 271 28.87 -8.52 13.01
CA ASN A 271 27.91 -8.04 12.02
C ASN A 271 28.13 -6.54 11.82
N PHE A 272 28.25 -6.13 10.56
CA PHE A 272 28.48 -4.74 10.15
C PHE A 272 27.40 -4.33 9.17
N GLY A 273 26.75 -3.18 9.36
CA GLY A 273 25.79 -2.74 8.34
C GLY A 273 24.88 -1.59 8.72
N LEU A 274 23.81 -1.51 7.95
CA LEU A 274 22.74 -0.52 8.09
C LEU A 274 21.53 -1.18 8.74
N ARG A 275 20.97 -0.51 9.75
CA ARG A 275 19.75 -0.94 10.42
C ARG A 275 18.74 0.20 10.45
N LEU A 276 17.46 -0.19 10.36
CA LEU A 276 16.32 0.63 10.75
C LEU A 276 15.65 -0.07 11.92
N ALA A 277 15.40 0.66 13.00
CA ALA A 277 14.71 0.15 14.19
C ALA A 277 13.56 1.07 14.55
N SER A 278 12.43 0.52 15.00
CA SER A 278 11.39 1.34 15.65
C SER A 278 11.97 1.99 16.92
N VAL A 279 11.38 3.10 17.35
CA VAL A 279 11.88 3.88 18.51
C VAL A 279 11.94 3.03 19.79
N ASP A 280 11.05 2.04 19.91
CA ASP A 280 10.94 1.10 21.03
C ASP A 280 11.68 -0.24 20.80
N TRP A 281 12.40 -0.39 19.67
CA TRP A 281 13.12 -1.61 19.29
C TRP A 281 12.26 -2.87 19.16
N THR A 282 10.94 -2.72 19.06
CA THR A 282 10.04 -3.86 18.84
C THR A 282 10.10 -4.37 17.41
N GLN A 283 10.43 -3.51 16.44
CA GLN A 283 10.62 -3.84 15.03
C GLN A 283 12.00 -3.38 14.55
N TYR A 284 12.66 -4.17 13.71
CA TYR A 284 13.85 -3.71 13.00
C TYR A 284 14.04 -4.46 11.68
N ILE A 285 14.73 -3.82 10.74
CA ILE A 285 15.26 -4.43 9.53
C ILE A 285 16.72 -4.01 9.37
N SER A 286 17.58 -4.95 9.05
CA SER A 286 19.02 -4.77 9.01
C SER A 286 19.59 -5.45 7.77
N VAL A 287 20.49 -4.76 7.07
CA VAL A 287 21.34 -5.33 6.02
C VAL A 287 22.75 -5.31 6.55
N PHE A 288 23.34 -6.48 6.72
CA PHE A 288 24.64 -6.62 7.35
C PHE A 288 25.53 -7.61 6.60
N LYS A 289 26.84 -7.54 6.82
CA LYS A 289 27.79 -8.52 6.31
C LYS A 289 28.14 -9.51 7.43
N PRO A 290 27.52 -10.71 7.46
CA PRO A 290 27.88 -11.73 8.45
C PRO A 290 29.28 -12.25 8.15
N TYR A 291 30.14 -12.27 9.17
CA TYR A 291 31.45 -12.90 9.04
C TYR A 291 31.36 -14.46 9.09
N ASN A 292 30.28 -15.05 9.66
CA ASN A 292 30.16 -16.48 9.97
C ASN A 292 29.64 -17.41 8.86
N LYS A 293 29.31 -16.89 7.68
CA LYS A 293 28.82 -17.74 6.57
C LYS A 293 29.91 -17.84 5.50
N ALA A 294 29.78 -18.79 4.58
CA ALA A 294 30.78 -19.02 3.54
C ALA A 294 31.28 -17.68 2.98
N PRO A 295 32.61 -17.46 2.87
CA PRO A 295 33.15 -16.16 2.46
C PRO A 295 32.41 -15.67 1.21
N GLY A 296 31.68 -14.56 1.34
CA GLY A 296 30.81 -14.09 0.25
C GLY A 296 29.37 -13.71 0.60
N GLU A 297 28.85 -14.04 1.79
CA GLU A 297 27.44 -13.82 2.10
C GLU A 297 27.15 -12.43 2.70
N LEU A 298 26.15 -11.75 2.14
CA LEU A 298 25.48 -10.62 2.76
C LEU A 298 24.25 -11.17 3.52
N GLY A 299 23.99 -10.69 4.73
CA GLY A 299 22.84 -11.07 5.54
C GLY A 299 21.77 -9.99 5.53
N VAL A 300 20.51 -10.40 5.55
CA VAL A 300 19.39 -9.53 5.91
C VAL A 300 18.73 -10.12 7.15
N ALA A 301 18.52 -9.31 8.18
CA ALA A 301 17.82 -9.70 9.39
C ALA A 301 16.66 -8.75 9.63
N TRP A 302 15.56 -9.27 10.16
CA TRP A 302 14.41 -8.48 10.52
C TRP A 302 13.69 -9.14 11.70
N LYS A 303 12.84 -8.38 12.37
CA LYS A 303 12.04 -8.88 13.48
C LYS A 303 10.58 -8.99 13.06
N GLU A 304 9.97 -10.16 13.18
CA GLU A 304 8.54 -10.35 12.90
C GLU A 304 7.82 -10.62 14.22
N GLY A 305 7.14 -9.61 14.75
CA GLY A 305 6.60 -9.64 16.11
C GLY A 305 7.72 -9.66 17.17
N THR A 306 7.85 -10.74 17.93
CA THR A 306 8.93 -10.94 18.92
C THR A 306 10.05 -11.84 18.42
N THR A 307 9.95 -12.37 17.19
CA THR A 307 10.89 -13.36 16.65
C THR A 307 11.89 -12.71 15.71
N ASP A 308 13.18 -12.93 15.97
CA ASP A 308 14.24 -12.56 15.04
C ASP A 308 14.29 -13.54 13.86
N LYS A 309 14.36 -12.99 12.65
CA LYS A 309 14.49 -13.71 11.38
C LYS A 309 15.75 -13.25 10.67
N SER A 310 16.40 -14.16 9.95
CA SER A 310 17.52 -13.81 9.09
C SER A 310 17.57 -14.68 7.85
N GLU A 311 18.03 -14.11 6.75
CA GLU A 311 18.28 -14.77 5.47
C GLU A 311 19.67 -14.39 4.96
N GLY A 312 20.38 -15.38 4.41
CA GLY A 312 21.65 -15.14 3.71
C GLY A 312 21.40 -14.88 2.23
N VAL A 313 22.12 -13.92 1.67
CA VAL A 313 22.19 -13.62 0.25
C VAL A 313 23.60 -14.00 -0.20
N ASN A 314 23.72 -15.17 -0.83
CA ASN A 314 25.00 -15.69 -1.26
C ASN A 314 25.38 -15.11 -2.63
N GLU A 315 26.20 -14.07 -2.60
CA GLU A 315 26.59 -13.28 -3.77
C GLU A 315 28.09 -13.25 -4.01
N GLY A 316 28.88 -14.03 -3.25
CA GLY A 316 30.34 -14.06 -3.40
C GLY A 316 31.01 -12.71 -3.11
N ILE A 317 30.45 -11.89 -2.20
CA ILE A 317 31.04 -10.62 -1.79
C ILE A 317 32.19 -10.86 -0.81
N ASP A 318 33.42 -10.81 -1.31
CA ASP A 318 34.61 -10.93 -0.45
C ASP A 318 34.60 -9.88 0.68
N HIS A 319 35.14 -10.24 1.84
CA HIS A 319 35.21 -9.39 3.03
C HIS A 319 35.79 -7.99 2.77
N ASN A 320 36.79 -7.84 1.89
CA ASN A 320 37.41 -6.57 1.54
C ASN A 320 36.68 -5.81 0.43
N THR A 321 35.67 -6.40 -0.21
CA THR A 321 34.91 -5.71 -1.26
C THR A 321 34.01 -4.66 -0.61
N PRO A 322 34.14 -3.38 -0.99
CA PRO A 322 33.20 -2.34 -0.60
C PRO A 322 31.77 -2.71 -1.03
N VAL A 323 30.79 -2.39 -0.20
CA VAL A 323 29.38 -2.64 -0.49
C VAL A 323 28.58 -1.40 -0.12
N LYS A 324 27.73 -0.96 -1.03
CA LYS A 324 26.71 0.03 -0.72
C LYS A 324 25.40 -0.67 -0.41
N VAL A 325 24.84 -0.42 0.76
CA VAL A 325 23.55 -1.00 1.17
C VAL A 325 22.49 0.09 1.15
N LYS A 326 21.25 -0.30 0.84
CA LYS A 326 20.11 0.60 0.74
C LYS A 326 18.89 -0.03 1.36
N ILE A 327 18.15 0.73 2.16
CA ILE A 327 16.82 0.35 2.66
C ILE A 327 15.82 1.40 2.18
N GLU A 328 14.82 0.95 1.44
CA GLU A 328 13.73 1.76 0.89
C GLU A 328 12.44 1.41 1.61
N ARG A 329 11.67 2.42 1.99
CA ARG A 329 10.33 2.28 2.55
C ARG A 329 9.33 3.01 1.66
N ILE A 330 8.26 2.29 1.28
CA ILE A 330 7.11 2.82 0.55
C ILE A 330 5.85 2.34 1.27
N GLY A 331 5.16 3.24 1.96
CA GLY A 331 4.03 2.92 2.83
C GLY A 331 4.41 1.97 3.96
N SER A 332 3.87 0.75 3.91
CA SER A 332 4.15 -0.37 4.83
C SER A 332 5.16 -1.39 4.26
N THR A 333 5.64 -1.19 3.02
CA THR A 333 6.59 -2.08 2.37
C THR A 333 8.02 -1.60 2.58
N PHE A 334 8.90 -2.51 2.98
CA PHE A 334 10.35 -2.30 3.07
C PHE A 334 11.06 -3.14 2.03
N LYS A 335 12.04 -2.55 1.36
CA LYS A 335 12.93 -3.23 0.44
C LYS A 335 14.37 -2.97 0.82
N THR A 336 15.15 -4.02 0.90
CA THR A 336 16.58 -3.93 1.12
C THR A 336 17.30 -4.24 -0.18
N TYR A 337 18.38 -3.51 -0.43
CA TYR A 337 19.22 -3.67 -1.61
C TYR A 337 20.69 -3.60 -1.23
N TYR A 338 21.54 -4.12 -2.12
CA TYR A 338 22.99 -3.97 -2.05
C TYR A 338 23.56 -3.71 -3.44
N ASP A 339 24.72 -3.07 -3.50
CA ASP A 339 25.51 -2.80 -4.70
C ASP A 339 26.98 -3.11 -4.38
N LYS A 340 27.65 -3.90 -5.22
CA LYS A 340 29.06 -4.29 -5.06
C LYS A 340 30.03 -3.21 -5.53
N LEU A 341 29.51 -2.10 -6.06
CA LEU A 341 30.27 -1.00 -6.66
C LEU A 341 31.14 -1.47 -7.85
N ASP A 342 30.72 -2.54 -8.52
CA ASP A 342 31.35 -3.11 -9.72
C ASP A 342 30.67 -2.65 -11.02
N GLY A 343 29.71 -1.72 -10.91
CA GLY A 343 28.90 -1.22 -12.03
C GLY A 343 27.62 -2.00 -12.30
N SER A 344 27.34 -3.09 -11.56
CA SER A 344 26.09 -3.86 -11.71
C SER A 344 24.85 -3.15 -11.12
N GLY A 345 25.04 -2.14 -10.28
CA GLY A 345 23.98 -1.38 -9.65
C GLY A 345 23.31 -2.11 -8.48
N TYR A 346 22.22 -1.55 -7.97
CA TYR A 346 21.48 -2.13 -6.85
C TYR A 346 20.75 -3.43 -7.23
N LYS A 347 20.99 -4.47 -6.43
CA LYS A 347 20.22 -5.71 -6.43
C LYS A 347 19.32 -5.79 -5.20
N LEU A 348 18.08 -6.24 -5.38
CA LEU A 348 17.14 -6.48 -4.27
C LEU A 348 17.61 -7.68 -3.45
N SER A 349 17.70 -7.52 -2.12
CA SER A 349 18.00 -8.63 -1.20
C SER A 349 16.77 -9.14 -0.45
N LYS A 350 15.87 -8.26 0.00
CA LYS A 350 14.63 -8.65 0.68
C LYS A 350 13.53 -7.63 0.44
N GLN A 351 12.28 -8.12 0.41
CA GLN A 351 11.08 -7.30 0.49
C GLN A 351 10.21 -7.81 1.65
N LEU A 352 9.70 -6.89 2.47
CA LEU A 352 8.73 -7.14 3.53
C LEU A 352 7.51 -6.26 3.28
N ASP A 353 6.36 -6.86 3.01
CA ASP A 353 5.09 -6.15 2.82
C ASP A 353 4.30 -6.09 4.13
N ASN A 354 3.53 -5.03 4.33
CA ASN A 354 2.71 -4.83 5.53
C ASN A 354 3.51 -4.90 6.86
N TYR A 355 4.75 -4.42 6.86
CA TYR A 355 5.68 -4.61 7.96
C TYR A 355 5.46 -3.63 9.13
N TYR A 356 5.81 -2.35 8.94
CA TYR A 356 5.71 -1.33 10.00
C TYR A 356 5.50 0.06 9.41
N THR A 357 4.59 0.85 9.97
CA THR A 357 4.29 2.21 9.45
C THR A 357 4.68 3.34 10.40
N GLY A 358 5.17 3.04 11.59
CA GLY A 358 5.56 4.06 12.57
C GLY A 358 6.92 4.71 12.29
N PRO A 359 7.35 5.64 13.15
CA PRO A 359 8.69 6.23 13.10
C PRO A 359 9.79 5.20 13.33
N MET A 360 10.86 5.31 12.54
CA MET A 360 12.06 4.48 12.68
C MET A 360 13.29 5.34 12.88
N ASN A 361 14.19 4.90 13.75
CA ASN A 361 15.57 5.36 13.74
C ASN A 361 16.36 4.59 12.69
N TYR A 362 17.36 5.23 12.10
CA TYR A 362 18.35 4.57 11.28
C TYR A 362 19.69 4.60 11.99
N ASP A 363 20.45 3.53 11.85
CA ASP A 363 21.72 3.38 12.52
C ASP A 363 22.74 2.62 11.68
N ILE A 364 23.99 3.06 11.85
CA ILE A 364 25.17 2.38 11.34
C ILE A 364 25.75 1.62 12.52
N ALA A 365 25.75 0.29 12.44
CA ALA A 365 26.06 -0.57 13.58
C ALA A 365 27.24 -1.51 13.29
N LEU A 366 28.02 -1.73 14.35
CA LEU A 366 29.04 -2.76 14.49
C LEU A 366 28.70 -3.55 15.75
N ASP A 367 28.14 -4.75 15.58
CA ASP A 367 27.69 -5.58 16.69
C ASP A 367 28.37 -6.95 16.68
N ASN A 368 28.66 -7.45 17.87
CA ASN A 368 29.08 -8.82 18.11
C ASN A 368 28.18 -9.46 19.16
N TRP A 369 27.52 -10.55 18.79
CA TRP A 369 26.53 -11.23 19.62
C TRP A 369 27.12 -12.43 20.36
N GLU A 370 28.31 -12.88 19.96
CA GLU A 370 28.94 -14.06 20.52
C GLU A 370 30.03 -13.64 21.52
N PRO A 371 30.21 -14.40 22.62
CA PRO A 371 31.33 -14.20 23.52
C PRO A 371 32.67 -14.50 22.81
N ASP A 372 33.76 -13.95 23.36
CA ASP A 372 35.15 -14.21 22.96
C ASP A 372 35.48 -13.82 21.51
N PHE A 373 35.10 -12.60 21.13
CA PHE A 373 35.36 -12.07 19.80
C PHE A 373 36.62 -11.20 19.73
N PRO A 374 37.34 -11.18 18.59
CA PRO A 374 38.49 -10.31 18.41
C PRO A 374 38.09 -8.84 18.27
N GLN A 375 39.05 -7.94 18.46
CA GLN A 375 38.84 -6.54 18.10
C GLN A 375 38.39 -6.43 16.64
N ALA A 376 37.35 -5.64 16.41
CA ALA A 376 36.80 -5.41 15.08
C ALA A 376 36.65 -3.92 14.79
N SER A 377 36.77 -3.56 13.52
CA SER A 377 36.45 -2.22 13.03
C SER A 377 35.68 -2.26 11.72
N ALA A 378 34.83 -1.26 11.48
CA ALA A 378 34.15 -1.05 10.20
C ALA A 378 34.19 0.42 9.78
N LYS A 379 34.44 0.64 8.49
CA LYS A 379 34.62 1.96 7.88
C LYS A 379 33.51 2.25 6.89
N PHE A 380 32.86 3.38 7.07
CA PHE A 380 31.76 3.86 6.24
C PHE A 380 32.18 5.15 5.55
N ASP A 381 32.03 5.21 4.22
CA ASP A 381 32.45 6.35 3.40
C ASP A 381 31.37 7.44 3.36
N ASP A 382 30.11 7.07 3.24
CA ASP A 382 29.00 8.02 3.15
C ASP A 382 27.73 7.45 3.77
N PHE A 383 26.84 8.36 4.16
CA PHE A 383 25.47 8.10 4.53
C PHE A 383 24.54 9.06 3.78
N LYS A 384 23.39 8.57 3.33
CA LYS A 384 22.37 9.39 2.67
C LYS A 384 20.96 8.96 3.07
N LEU A 385 20.19 9.92 3.57
CA LEU A 385 18.75 9.82 3.73
C LEU A 385 18.09 10.63 2.60
N THR A 386 17.29 9.96 1.77
CA THR A 386 16.47 10.59 0.75
C THR A 386 15.01 10.37 1.09
N CYS A 387 14.31 11.45 1.40
CA CYS A 387 12.88 11.44 1.64
C CYS A 387 12.17 11.51 0.30
N ALA A 388 11.14 10.68 0.11
CA ALA A 388 10.26 10.87 -1.03
C ALA A 388 9.72 12.31 -0.93
N ALA A 389 9.77 13.04 -2.04
CA ALA A 389 9.09 14.32 -2.08
C ALA A 389 7.64 14.03 -1.72
N VAL A 390 7.19 14.54 -0.57
CA VAL A 390 5.76 14.65 -0.29
C VAL A 390 5.25 15.39 -1.52
N SER A 391 4.50 14.69 -2.38
CA SER A 391 3.93 15.31 -3.58
C SER A 391 3.19 16.51 -3.07
N THR A 392 3.77 17.71 -3.23
CA THR A 392 3.17 18.92 -2.71
C THR A 392 1.81 18.93 -3.36
N PRO A 393 0.70 18.83 -2.59
CA PRO A 393 -0.60 18.85 -3.21
C PRO A 393 -0.60 20.11 -4.04
N THR A 394 -0.61 19.96 -5.36
CA THR A 394 -0.70 21.10 -6.27
C THR A 394 -1.91 21.86 -5.75
N PRO A 395 -1.76 23.13 -5.32
CA PRO A 395 -2.76 23.82 -4.50
C PRO A 395 -4.11 23.53 -5.10
N ILE A 396 -4.90 22.72 -4.37
CA ILE A 396 -6.23 22.34 -4.81
C ILE A 396 -6.95 23.67 -4.93
N PRO A 397 -7.42 24.06 -6.13
CA PRO A 397 -8.21 25.27 -6.25
C PRO A 397 -9.33 25.16 -5.22
N THR A 398 -9.36 26.05 -4.24
CA THR A 398 -10.26 26.01 -3.07
C THR A 398 -11.73 26.25 -3.42
N GLY A 399 -12.09 26.11 -4.70
CA GLY A 399 -13.45 25.99 -5.15
C GLY A 399 -13.86 24.52 -5.15
N ARG A 400 -14.65 24.12 -4.15
CA ARG A 400 -15.50 22.93 -4.24
C ARG A 400 -16.50 23.18 -5.38
N GLY A 401 -16.09 22.85 -6.61
CA GLY A 401 -16.93 23.01 -7.79
C GLY A 401 -18.08 22.03 -7.70
N THR A 402 -19.27 22.52 -7.40
CA THR A 402 -20.51 21.85 -7.81
C THR A 402 -20.50 21.83 -9.34
N GLY A 403 -20.44 20.66 -9.97
CA GLY A 403 -20.42 20.62 -11.42
C GLY A 403 -20.20 19.23 -12.01
N ASN A 404 -20.73 19.02 -13.21
CA ASN A 404 -20.54 17.79 -13.94
C ASN A 404 -19.07 17.66 -14.40
N VAL A 405 -18.53 16.45 -14.34
CA VAL A 405 -17.23 16.09 -14.94
C VAL A 405 -17.46 15.78 -16.42
N LYS A 406 -16.69 16.39 -17.31
CA LYS A 406 -16.70 16.11 -18.76
C LYS A 406 -15.33 15.55 -19.14
N LEU A 407 -15.30 14.37 -19.73
CA LEU A 407 -14.10 13.72 -20.25
C LEU A 407 -14.05 13.94 -21.76
N ASN A 408 -13.08 14.73 -22.23
CA ASN A 408 -12.74 14.87 -23.64
C ASN A 408 -11.67 13.82 -23.96
N MET A 409 -12.04 12.84 -24.78
CA MET A 409 -11.30 11.58 -24.91
C MET A 409 -10.83 11.38 -26.35
N LYS A 410 -9.59 10.89 -26.51
CA LYS A 410 -9.07 10.35 -27.78
C LYS A 410 -8.87 8.85 -27.66
N LEU A 411 -9.37 8.07 -28.62
CA LEU A 411 -9.34 6.60 -28.60
C LEU A 411 -8.78 6.06 -29.91
N LYS A 412 -8.14 4.88 -29.86
CA LYS A 412 -7.69 4.13 -31.04
C LYS A 412 -8.26 2.71 -31.00
N PHE A 413 -9.01 2.34 -32.03
CA PHE A 413 -9.68 1.05 -32.13
C PHE A 413 -8.93 0.12 -33.10
N GLN A 414 -8.89 -1.17 -32.78
CA GLN A 414 -8.26 -2.19 -33.61
C GLN A 414 -8.92 -2.26 -34.99
N GLY A 415 -8.11 -2.33 -36.05
CA GLY A 415 -8.59 -2.41 -37.44
C GLY A 415 -8.98 -1.08 -38.09
N ILE A 416 -9.30 -0.05 -37.30
CA ILE A 416 -9.73 1.26 -37.81
C ILE A 416 -8.49 2.18 -37.97
N THR A 417 -7.81 2.04 -39.09
CA THR A 417 -6.52 2.72 -39.36
C THR A 417 -6.68 4.13 -39.91
N GLY A 418 -7.83 4.46 -40.50
CA GLY A 418 -8.17 5.78 -41.01
C GLY A 418 -9.65 6.10 -40.77
N LYS A 419 -10.13 7.20 -41.35
CA LYS A 419 -11.54 7.59 -41.29
C LYS A 419 -12.40 6.57 -42.05
N PRO A 420 -13.40 5.94 -41.41
CA PRO A 420 -14.29 5.01 -42.09
C PRO A 420 -15.01 5.66 -43.27
N ALA A 421 -15.18 4.90 -44.37
CA ALA A 421 -15.96 5.35 -45.52
C ALA A 421 -17.47 5.40 -45.21
N GLY A 422 -17.93 4.57 -44.26
CA GLY A 422 -19.30 4.53 -43.76
C GLY A 422 -19.55 5.50 -42.60
N SER A 423 -20.11 5.00 -41.49
CA SER A 423 -20.33 5.83 -40.31
C SER A 423 -18.99 6.25 -39.69
N ASN A 424 -18.71 7.55 -39.77
CA ASN A 424 -17.56 8.15 -39.10
C ASN A 424 -17.84 8.46 -37.62
N SER A 425 -19.00 8.06 -37.09
CA SER A 425 -19.37 8.24 -35.69
C SER A 425 -19.81 6.92 -35.03
N MET A 426 -19.53 6.77 -33.73
CA MET A 426 -20.00 5.64 -32.94
C MET A 426 -20.30 6.03 -31.50
N THR A 427 -21.23 5.32 -30.87
CA THR A 427 -21.49 5.45 -29.42
C THR A 427 -20.50 4.60 -28.64
N VAL A 428 -19.80 5.23 -27.69
CA VAL A 428 -18.84 4.56 -26.80
C VAL A 428 -19.37 4.63 -25.37
N SER A 429 -19.37 3.48 -24.68
CA SER A 429 -19.66 3.39 -23.25
C SER A 429 -18.38 3.63 -22.46
N VAL A 430 -18.45 4.56 -21.51
CA VAL A 430 -17.35 4.89 -20.60
C VAL A 430 -17.84 4.73 -19.18
N LYS A 431 -17.16 3.89 -18.41
CA LYS A 431 -17.41 3.72 -16.99
C LYS A 431 -16.25 4.28 -16.18
N GLN A 432 -16.54 4.77 -15.00
CA GLN A 432 -15.53 5.25 -14.06
C GLN A 432 -15.72 4.59 -12.70
N LYS A 433 -14.60 4.25 -12.06
CA LYS A 433 -14.55 3.56 -10.78
C LYS A 433 -13.36 4.10 -9.97
N LYS A 434 -13.60 4.51 -8.74
CA LYS A 434 -12.51 4.75 -7.78
C LYS A 434 -12.03 3.38 -7.26
N PRO A 435 -10.73 3.11 -7.13
CA PRO A 435 -10.22 1.79 -6.71
C PRO A 435 -10.86 1.25 -5.42
N SER A 436 -11.21 2.14 -4.48
CA SER A 436 -11.87 1.81 -3.21
C SER A 436 -13.38 1.53 -3.31
N ASP A 437 -14.01 1.89 -4.43
CA ASP A 437 -15.46 1.93 -4.54
C ASP A 437 -15.96 0.69 -5.27
N THR A 438 -17.11 0.15 -4.83
CA THR A 438 -17.79 -0.95 -5.52
C THR A 438 -18.68 -0.45 -6.65
N THR A 439 -19.12 0.80 -6.56
CA THR A 439 -20.02 1.42 -7.54
C THR A 439 -19.24 1.83 -8.80
N ILE A 440 -19.74 1.38 -9.94
CA ILE A 440 -19.28 1.78 -11.26
C ILE A 440 -20.34 2.73 -11.83
N ILE A 441 -19.95 3.94 -12.20
CA ILE A 441 -20.84 4.89 -12.88
C ILE A 441 -20.56 4.80 -14.37
N GLU A 442 -21.61 4.61 -15.18
CA GLU A 442 -21.55 4.52 -16.63
C GLU A 442 -22.15 5.77 -17.28
N SER A 443 -21.54 6.21 -18.37
CA SER A 443 -22.07 7.21 -19.27
C SER A 443 -21.70 6.86 -20.71
N LYS A 444 -22.39 7.44 -21.69
CA LYS A 444 -22.18 7.16 -23.12
C LYS A 444 -21.93 8.48 -23.86
N GLY A 445 -21.04 8.45 -24.85
CA GLY A 445 -20.76 9.58 -25.72
C GLY A 445 -20.68 9.18 -27.18
N ILE A 446 -20.88 10.15 -28.07
CA ILE A 446 -20.68 9.97 -29.51
C ILE A 446 -19.24 10.38 -29.82
N PHE A 447 -18.51 9.48 -30.48
CA PHE A 447 -17.13 9.68 -30.90
C PHE A 447 -17.06 9.75 -32.41
N THR A 448 -16.22 10.62 -32.95
CA THR A 448 -16.02 10.80 -34.40
C THR A 448 -14.57 10.52 -34.78
N ALA A 449 -14.36 9.76 -35.86
CA ALA A 449 -13.03 9.42 -36.35
C ALA A 449 -12.40 10.55 -37.19
N ASP A 450 -11.11 10.78 -36.98
CA ASP A 450 -10.27 11.58 -37.88
C ASP A 450 -9.62 10.72 -38.98
N ASP A 451 -8.84 11.37 -39.87
CA ASP A 451 -8.18 10.70 -40.99
C ASP A 451 -7.10 9.69 -40.57
N ASN A 452 -6.62 9.77 -39.32
CA ASN A 452 -5.68 8.82 -38.73
C ASN A 452 -6.39 7.71 -37.95
N GLY A 453 -7.72 7.61 -38.02
CA GLY A 453 -8.52 6.64 -37.28
C GLY A 453 -8.45 6.85 -35.76
N ILE A 454 -8.17 8.07 -35.30
CA ILE A 454 -8.29 8.48 -33.90
C ILE A 454 -9.71 8.99 -33.69
N TRP A 455 -10.36 8.45 -32.66
CA TRP A 455 -11.75 8.74 -32.34
C TRP A 455 -11.82 9.75 -31.21
N THR A 456 -12.48 10.89 -31.45
CA THR A 456 -12.60 11.99 -30.50
C THR A 456 -14.04 12.16 -30.06
N GLY A 457 -14.28 12.32 -28.75
CA GLY A 457 -15.62 12.47 -28.21
C GLY A 457 -15.61 12.97 -26.77
N THR A 458 -16.80 13.34 -26.28
CA THR A 458 -16.99 13.83 -24.91
C THR A 458 -18.01 12.99 -24.17
N VAL A 459 -17.70 12.64 -22.92
CA VAL A 459 -18.62 11.95 -21.99
C VAL A 459 -18.79 12.77 -20.71
N GLY A 460 -20.03 12.95 -20.28
CA GLY A 460 -20.36 13.65 -19.03
C GLY A 460 -20.71 12.69 -17.89
N PHE A 461 -20.21 12.96 -16.69
CA PHE A 461 -20.60 12.31 -15.44
C PHE A 461 -21.17 13.36 -14.49
N ASP A 462 -22.36 13.08 -13.95
CA ASP A 462 -22.91 13.86 -12.85
C ASP A 462 -22.24 13.41 -11.54
N MET A 463 -21.33 14.25 -11.05
CA MET A 463 -20.60 14.01 -9.81
C MET A 463 -20.86 15.19 -8.88
N ASN A 464 -21.72 15.00 -7.89
CA ASN A 464 -22.04 16.03 -6.91
C ASN A 464 -21.79 15.55 -5.47
N PRO A 465 -20.72 16.00 -4.81
CA PRO A 465 -19.65 16.87 -5.33
C PRO A 465 -18.66 16.12 -6.24
N VAL A 466 -17.96 16.84 -7.12
CA VAL A 466 -16.78 16.27 -7.81
C VAL A 466 -15.75 15.93 -6.73
N PRO A 467 -15.29 14.68 -6.64
CA PRO A 467 -14.29 14.31 -5.65
C PRO A 467 -13.02 15.15 -5.85
N THR A 468 -12.70 15.97 -4.86
CA THR A 468 -11.46 16.77 -4.85
C THR A 468 -10.22 15.91 -4.63
N GLU A 469 -10.42 14.67 -4.15
CA GLU A 469 -9.38 13.72 -3.82
C GLU A 469 -9.73 12.30 -4.31
N GLY A 470 -8.71 11.61 -4.79
CA GLY A 470 -8.78 10.24 -5.25
C GLY A 470 -8.40 10.10 -6.72
N THR A 471 -7.92 8.91 -7.03
CA THR A 471 -7.63 8.50 -8.40
C THR A 471 -8.72 7.56 -8.89
N PHE A 472 -8.96 7.59 -10.19
CA PHE A 472 -9.98 6.82 -10.87
C PHE A 472 -9.36 5.88 -11.88
N VAL A 473 -10.12 4.83 -12.16
CA VAL A 473 -9.94 3.94 -13.28
C VAL A 473 -11.08 4.21 -14.26
N ILE A 474 -10.74 4.29 -15.54
CA ILE A 474 -11.70 4.42 -16.63
C ILE A 474 -11.83 3.08 -17.34
N TYR A 475 -13.05 2.68 -17.68
CA TYR A 475 -13.32 1.54 -18.54
C TYR A 475 -13.98 2.02 -19.82
N VAL A 476 -13.38 1.72 -20.98
CA VAL A 476 -13.89 2.17 -22.28
C VAL A 476 -14.34 0.96 -23.09
N LYS A 477 -15.54 1.03 -23.68
CA LYS A 477 -16.11 -0.03 -24.52
C LYS A 477 -16.76 0.56 -25.77
N GLY A 478 -16.23 0.16 -26.94
CA GLY A 478 -16.86 0.42 -28.23
C GLY A 478 -17.95 -0.61 -28.58
N PRO A 479 -18.74 -0.40 -29.64
CA PRO A 479 -19.89 -1.23 -30.01
C PRO A 479 -19.53 -2.65 -30.49
N ARG A 480 -18.26 -2.89 -30.84
CA ARG A 480 -17.73 -4.17 -31.35
C ARG A 480 -16.39 -4.56 -30.70
N HIS A 481 -16.13 -4.00 -29.52
CA HIS A 481 -14.84 -4.02 -28.86
C HIS A 481 -14.96 -4.57 -27.44
N ILE A 482 -13.90 -5.25 -26.98
CA ILE A 482 -13.80 -5.65 -25.58
C ILE A 482 -13.62 -4.40 -24.71
N GLN A 483 -14.13 -4.44 -23.48
CA GLN A 483 -13.95 -3.35 -22.54
C GLN A 483 -12.49 -3.26 -22.09
N LYS A 484 -11.87 -2.08 -22.20
CA LYS A 484 -10.50 -1.84 -21.75
C LYS A 484 -10.50 -1.01 -20.47
N LYS A 485 -9.83 -1.51 -19.44
CA LYS A 485 -9.54 -0.79 -18.19
C LYS A 485 -8.28 0.08 -18.37
N ILE A 486 -8.34 1.35 -17.97
CA ILE A 486 -7.31 2.39 -18.21
C ILE A 486 -7.07 3.19 -16.93
N CYS A 487 -5.80 3.29 -16.53
CA CYS A 487 -5.37 3.83 -15.24
C CYS A 487 -4.62 5.16 -15.36
N ASP A 488 -4.11 5.50 -16.54
CA ASP A 488 -3.27 6.68 -16.78
C ASP A 488 -3.98 7.66 -17.71
N VAL A 489 -3.69 8.97 -17.60
CA VAL A 489 -4.30 10.02 -18.43
C VAL A 489 -3.82 10.00 -19.89
N ALA A 490 -2.63 9.44 -20.13
CA ALA A 490 -1.98 9.30 -21.42
C ALA A 490 -1.20 7.96 -21.47
N PRO A 491 -1.90 6.82 -21.42
CA PRO A 491 -1.28 5.50 -21.38
C PRO A 491 -0.49 5.23 -22.66
N THR A 492 0.52 4.38 -22.58
CA THR A 492 1.31 3.94 -23.74
C THR A 492 1.47 2.42 -23.69
N GLU A 493 1.62 1.78 -24.84
CA GLU A 493 1.97 0.36 -24.93
C GLU A 493 3.15 0.16 -25.88
N THR A 494 3.97 -0.85 -25.60
CA THR A 494 5.14 -1.21 -26.42
C THR A 494 4.78 -2.16 -27.56
N SER A 495 3.61 -2.78 -27.49
CA SER A 495 3.04 -3.64 -28.53
C SER A 495 1.52 -3.42 -28.60
N PRO A 496 0.87 -3.59 -29.76
CA PRO A 496 -0.57 -3.42 -29.87
C PRO A 496 -1.37 -4.29 -28.89
N GLY A 497 -2.25 -3.66 -28.11
CA GLY A 497 -3.23 -4.28 -27.22
C GLY A 497 -2.69 -4.76 -25.86
N ILE A 498 -1.38 -4.69 -25.60
CA ILE A 498 -0.78 -5.23 -24.37
C ILE A 498 -0.82 -4.27 -23.18
N TYR A 499 -1.35 -3.04 -23.30
CA TYR A 499 -1.51 -2.16 -22.15
C TYR A 499 -2.20 -2.88 -20.96
N ARG A 500 -1.64 -2.72 -19.76
CA ARG A 500 -2.18 -3.24 -18.50
C ARG A 500 -2.34 -2.09 -17.50
N CYS A 501 -3.54 -1.96 -16.96
CA CYS A 501 -3.87 -0.97 -15.92
C CYS A 501 -3.39 -1.49 -14.55
N GLY A 502 -2.53 -0.74 -13.86
CA GLY A 502 -2.18 -1.01 -12.45
C GLY A 502 -3.20 -0.38 -11.50
N ASP A 503 -2.72 0.50 -10.62
CA ASP A 503 -3.57 1.35 -9.79
C ASP A 503 -4.09 2.55 -10.59
N GLY A 504 -5.30 3.00 -10.26
CA GLY A 504 -5.87 4.20 -10.86
C GLY A 504 -5.01 5.43 -10.57
N LYS A 505 -4.74 6.26 -11.58
CA LYS A 505 -3.97 7.51 -11.48
C LYS A 505 -4.68 8.70 -12.15
N ILE A 506 -5.90 8.53 -12.64
CA ILE A 506 -6.66 9.59 -13.28
C ILE A 506 -7.37 10.41 -12.20
N SER A 507 -7.10 11.71 -12.12
CA SER A 507 -7.84 12.63 -11.24
C SER A 507 -8.79 13.48 -12.06
N PHE A 508 -9.99 13.74 -11.56
CA PHE A 508 -10.96 14.61 -12.23
C PHE A 508 -10.97 16.02 -11.62
N LYS A 509 -11.19 17.00 -12.49
CA LYS A 509 -11.63 18.34 -12.11
C LYS A 509 -13.05 18.61 -12.62
N ALA A 510 -13.77 19.50 -11.97
CA ALA A 510 -15.06 19.95 -12.48
C ALA A 510 -14.91 20.54 -13.89
N GLY A 511 -15.88 20.28 -14.77
CA GLY A 511 -15.80 20.69 -16.17
C GLY A 511 -14.93 19.76 -17.02
N ASN A 512 -14.14 20.33 -17.93
CA ASN A 512 -13.45 19.56 -18.98
C ASN A 512 -12.15 18.92 -18.48
N ASN A 513 -11.97 17.64 -18.79
CA ASN A 513 -10.78 16.83 -18.52
C ASN A 513 -10.28 16.25 -19.84
N GLU A 514 -9.02 16.47 -20.18
CA GLU A 514 -8.44 15.97 -21.43
C GLU A 514 -7.76 14.62 -21.16
N LEU A 515 -8.21 13.57 -21.84
CA LEU A 515 -7.69 12.20 -21.71
C LEU A 515 -7.27 11.68 -23.09
N ASP A 516 -6.01 11.34 -23.26
CA ASP A 516 -5.48 10.87 -24.55
C ASP A 516 -5.10 9.39 -24.49
N PHE A 517 -6.05 8.53 -24.86
CA PHE A 517 -5.86 7.09 -24.90
C PHE A 517 -5.52 6.60 -26.33
N SER A 518 -5.16 7.50 -27.25
CA SER A 518 -4.88 7.14 -28.65
C SER A 518 -3.60 6.30 -28.83
N LYS A 519 -2.74 6.26 -27.79
CA LYS A 519 -1.48 5.48 -27.77
C LYS A 519 -1.64 4.06 -27.23
N ILE A 520 -2.87 3.61 -26.96
CA ILE A 520 -3.19 2.21 -26.66
C ILE A 520 -4.31 1.72 -27.57
N LEU A 521 -4.29 0.44 -27.92
CA LEU A 521 -5.27 -0.15 -28.82
C LEU A 521 -6.44 -0.78 -28.06
N LEU A 522 -7.67 -0.36 -28.38
CA LEU A 522 -8.89 -1.02 -27.93
C LEU A 522 -9.19 -2.20 -28.86
N LEU A 523 -9.08 -3.41 -28.30
CA LEU A 523 -9.23 -4.66 -29.06
C LEU A 523 -10.67 -4.92 -29.48
N SER A 524 -10.85 -5.43 -30.68
CA SER A 524 -12.15 -5.86 -31.22
C SER A 524 -12.56 -7.23 -30.68
N GLY A 525 -13.83 -7.61 -30.87
CA GLY A 525 -14.21 -9.02 -30.87
C GLY A 525 -15.36 -9.42 -29.98
N ASP A 526 -15.80 -8.58 -29.04
CA ASP A 526 -17.07 -8.79 -28.34
C ASP A 526 -18.18 -8.15 -29.20
N ILE A 527 -18.75 -8.95 -30.10
CA ILE A 527 -19.70 -8.49 -31.12
C ILE A 527 -21.05 -9.16 -30.99
N TYR A 528 -21.11 -10.41 -30.50
CA TYR A 528 -22.32 -11.21 -30.57
C TYR A 528 -22.30 -12.39 -29.59
N GLY A 529 -23.11 -12.29 -28.53
CA GLY A 529 -23.38 -13.39 -27.59
C GLY A 529 -24.65 -14.18 -27.92
N PRO A 530 -24.99 -15.20 -27.09
CA PRO A 530 -26.11 -16.12 -27.32
C PRO A 530 -27.47 -15.44 -27.52
N ASP A 531 -27.68 -14.28 -26.87
CA ASP A 531 -28.93 -13.51 -26.93
C ASP A 531 -28.88 -12.36 -27.96
N LYS A 532 -27.96 -12.42 -28.93
CA LYS A 532 -27.66 -11.35 -29.89
C LYS A 532 -27.23 -10.04 -29.23
N LYS A 533 -26.56 -10.14 -28.08
CA LYS A 533 -26.03 -9.03 -27.28
C LYS A 533 -24.57 -9.32 -26.93
N GLN A 534 -23.77 -8.28 -26.78
CA GLN A 534 -22.40 -8.39 -26.26
C GLN A 534 -22.40 -9.03 -24.87
N ASP A 535 -21.51 -9.99 -24.65
CA ASP A 535 -21.41 -10.74 -23.38
C ASP A 535 -20.17 -10.37 -22.56
N GLY A 536 -19.34 -9.45 -23.08
CA GLY A 536 -18.12 -8.99 -22.41
C GLY A 536 -16.89 -9.84 -22.72
N LEU A 537 -17.05 -10.92 -23.49
CA LEU A 537 -15.99 -11.86 -23.83
C LEU A 537 -15.75 -11.85 -25.34
N VAL A 538 -14.54 -12.25 -25.75
CA VAL A 538 -14.29 -12.65 -27.13
C VAL A 538 -14.23 -14.17 -27.10
N ASN A 539 -15.17 -14.83 -27.77
CA ASN A 539 -15.29 -16.28 -27.69
C ASN A 539 -15.68 -16.91 -29.03
N SER A 540 -15.95 -18.22 -29.02
CA SER A 540 -16.27 -18.98 -30.22
C SER A 540 -17.57 -18.54 -30.90
N VAL A 541 -18.49 -17.91 -30.16
CA VAL A 541 -19.75 -17.37 -30.71
C VAL A 541 -19.45 -16.19 -31.64
N ASP A 542 -18.60 -15.25 -31.21
CA ASP A 542 -18.17 -14.11 -32.04
C ASP A 542 -17.48 -14.56 -33.33
N ILE A 543 -16.52 -15.48 -33.20
CA ILE A 543 -15.77 -16.05 -34.33
C ILE A 543 -16.72 -16.74 -35.31
N SER A 544 -17.64 -17.55 -34.79
CA SER A 544 -18.61 -18.29 -35.61
C SER A 544 -19.57 -17.35 -36.32
N PHE A 545 -19.97 -16.25 -35.67
CA PHE A 545 -20.82 -15.23 -36.28
C PHE A 545 -20.14 -14.60 -37.49
N ILE A 546 -18.90 -14.12 -37.35
CA ILE A 546 -18.17 -13.52 -38.49
C ILE A 546 -18.00 -14.55 -39.60
N ARG A 547 -17.51 -15.75 -39.26
CA ARG A 547 -17.25 -16.81 -40.24
C ARG A 547 -18.49 -17.20 -41.05
N ASN A 548 -19.66 -17.30 -40.40
CA ASN A 548 -20.92 -17.66 -41.06
C ASN A 548 -21.53 -16.52 -41.88
N ASN A 549 -20.97 -15.31 -41.77
CA ASN A 549 -21.47 -14.10 -42.43
C ASN A 549 -20.43 -13.45 -43.35
N LEU A 550 -19.29 -14.11 -43.64
CA LEU A 550 -18.29 -13.60 -44.58
C LEU A 550 -18.92 -13.29 -45.95
N ASN A 551 -18.57 -12.14 -46.52
CA ASN A 551 -19.07 -11.59 -47.79
C ASN A 551 -20.57 -11.23 -47.81
N LYS A 552 -21.24 -11.26 -46.66
CA LYS A 552 -22.61 -10.76 -46.56
C LYS A 552 -22.62 -9.24 -46.53
N THR A 553 -23.66 -8.65 -47.13
CA THR A 553 -23.80 -7.19 -47.32
C THR A 553 -25.11 -6.66 -46.73
N GLU A 554 -25.89 -7.52 -46.10
CA GLU A 554 -27.13 -7.18 -45.42
C GLU A 554 -26.83 -6.21 -44.27
N ALA A 555 -27.58 -5.12 -44.17
CA ALA A 555 -27.28 -4.01 -43.27
C ALA A 555 -27.29 -4.41 -41.78
N ASP A 556 -28.14 -5.35 -41.39
CA ASP A 556 -28.22 -5.90 -40.03
C ASP A 556 -27.01 -6.76 -39.68
N ILE A 557 -26.46 -7.47 -40.66
CA ILE A 557 -25.24 -8.27 -40.51
C ILE A 557 -24.02 -7.36 -40.43
N LEU A 558 -23.90 -6.38 -41.33
CA LEU A 558 -22.83 -5.39 -41.32
C LEU A 558 -22.85 -4.54 -40.04
N ALA A 559 -24.01 -4.27 -39.46
CA ALA A 559 -24.12 -3.59 -38.18
C ALA A 559 -23.39 -4.32 -37.04
N VAL A 560 -23.13 -5.63 -37.17
CA VAL A 560 -22.46 -6.46 -36.16
C VAL A 560 -21.07 -6.90 -36.61
N CYS A 561 -20.92 -7.39 -37.86
CA CYS A 561 -19.71 -8.07 -38.32
C CYS A 561 -18.60 -7.13 -38.83
N ASP A 562 -18.96 -5.97 -39.38
CA ASP A 562 -18.00 -5.00 -39.93
C ASP A 562 -17.26 -4.30 -38.77
N ILE A 563 -16.17 -4.89 -38.29
CA ILE A 563 -15.44 -4.45 -37.11
C ILE A 563 -14.59 -3.23 -37.46
N ASN A 564 -13.95 -3.24 -38.62
CA ASN A 564 -13.05 -2.17 -39.07
C ASN A 564 -13.80 -0.97 -39.71
N LEU A 565 -15.13 -1.05 -39.86
CA LEU A 565 -16.00 -0.03 -40.46
C LEU A 565 -15.69 0.27 -41.93
N ASP A 566 -15.22 -0.72 -42.69
CA ASP A 566 -14.93 -0.56 -44.12
C ASP A 566 -16.12 -0.85 -45.04
N GLY A 567 -17.27 -1.20 -44.45
CA GLY A 567 -18.52 -1.50 -45.14
C GLY A 567 -18.66 -2.95 -45.57
N LYS A 568 -17.79 -3.85 -45.11
CA LYS A 568 -17.81 -5.28 -45.43
C LYS A 568 -17.64 -6.13 -44.18
N CYS A 569 -18.09 -7.38 -44.27
CA CYS A 569 -17.79 -8.43 -43.30
C CYS A 569 -16.88 -9.43 -44.01
N ASP A 570 -15.57 -9.34 -43.80
CA ASP A 570 -14.58 -10.09 -44.57
C ASP A 570 -13.52 -10.79 -43.70
N THR A 571 -12.49 -11.33 -44.36
CA THR A 571 -11.40 -12.06 -43.68
C THR A 571 -10.55 -11.16 -42.78
N GLN A 572 -10.56 -9.85 -42.98
CA GLN A 572 -9.91 -8.88 -42.09
C GLN A 572 -10.63 -8.85 -40.76
N ASP A 573 -11.95 -8.67 -40.72
CA ASP A 573 -12.73 -8.69 -39.48
C ASP A 573 -12.50 -9.98 -38.69
N TYR A 574 -12.52 -11.11 -39.40
CA TYR A 574 -12.21 -12.41 -38.82
C TYR A 574 -10.82 -12.42 -38.16
N SER A 575 -9.80 -11.92 -38.87
CA SER A 575 -8.43 -11.86 -38.37
C SER A 575 -8.28 -10.91 -37.17
N LEU A 576 -9.04 -9.82 -37.11
CA LEU A 576 -9.02 -8.89 -35.97
C LEU A 576 -9.51 -9.56 -34.68
N VAL A 577 -10.58 -10.35 -34.75
CA VAL A 577 -11.10 -11.11 -33.61
C VAL A 577 -10.15 -12.22 -33.17
N ILE A 578 -9.55 -12.94 -34.12
CA ILE A 578 -8.51 -13.94 -33.81
C ILE A 578 -7.32 -13.28 -33.12
N ASN A 579 -6.87 -12.11 -33.60
CA ASN A 579 -5.78 -11.37 -32.97
C ASN A 579 -6.12 -10.90 -31.56
N ALA A 580 -7.37 -10.50 -31.30
CA ALA A 580 -7.81 -10.14 -29.97
C ALA A 580 -7.76 -11.32 -29.00
N LEU A 581 -8.12 -12.54 -29.45
CA LEU A 581 -8.04 -13.77 -28.66
C LEU A 581 -6.61 -14.17 -28.28
N LEU A 582 -5.63 -13.85 -29.12
CA LEU A 582 -4.22 -14.11 -28.82
C LEU A 582 -3.71 -13.23 -27.68
N ILE A 583 -4.32 -12.07 -27.48
CA ILE A 583 -4.00 -11.15 -26.38
C ILE A 583 -4.88 -11.54 -25.19
N LYS A 584 -4.48 -12.65 -24.54
CA LYS A 584 -4.99 -13.19 -23.27
C LYS A 584 -5.92 -12.23 -22.50
N THR A 585 -7.22 -12.54 -22.54
CA THR A 585 -8.30 -11.79 -21.89
C THR A 585 -8.50 -12.16 -20.42
N ASP A 586 -7.70 -13.11 -19.90
CA ASP A 586 -7.73 -13.61 -18.51
C ASP A 586 -7.23 -12.60 -17.45
N GLU A 587 -6.85 -11.38 -17.86
CA GLU A 587 -6.50 -10.29 -16.94
C GLU A 587 -7.25 -8.98 -17.28
N GLN A 588 -8.39 -8.73 -16.62
CA GLN A 588 -8.69 -7.53 -15.80
C GLN A 588 -10.18 -7.33 -15.47
#